data_AF-A0A068Y246-F1
#
_entry.id   AF-A0A068Y246-F1
#
_cell.length_a   1.000
_cell.length_b   1.000
_cell.length_c   1.000
_cell.angle_alpha   90.00
_cell.angle_beta   90.00
_cell.angle_gamma   90.00
#
_symmetry.space_group_name_H-M   'P 1'
#
loop_
_entity.id
_entity.type
_entity.pdbx_description
1 polymer ?
#
loop_
_entity_poly.entity_id
_entity_poly.type
_entity_poly.pdbx_seq_one_letter_code
_entity_poly.pdbx_strand_id
1 'polypeptide(L)'
;MDPFDLVSEEVPSIPFEQKQLEILASPDVFYNAVESGIKTTRRRIVLATLYLGTGELEKRLVKAIVENKNNPRVTLLADAIRSTRTLKATAEFSGVQGCGVGENTSITTQHSPLFLLQQIARLPSSRVALYQSHRVRGWMHRILPERLNELLGLQHMKVCVFDDDVIVSGCVWHHVS
;
A
#
# COMPACT_ATOMS: atom_id res chain seq x y z
N MET A 1 16.49 -10.79 -36.35
CA MET A 1 15.77 -9.70 -35.68
C MET A 1 16.05 -9.85 -34.21
N ASP A 2 16.69 -8.84 -33.64
CA ASP A 2 16.94 -8.79 -32.20
C ASP A 2 15.58 -8.49 -31.51
N PRO A 3 15.10 -9.29 -30.53
CA PRO A 3 13.84 -9.01 -29.84
C PRO A 3 13.77 -7.62 -29.17
N PHE A 4 14.88 -6.89 -29.08
CA PHE A 4 14.95 -5.52 -28.56
C PHE A 4 14.69 -4.41 -29.61
N ASP A 5 14.57 -4.74 -30.90
CA ASP A 5 14.24 -3.76 -31.96
C ASP A 5 12.77 -3.30 -31.94
N LEU A 6 11.95 -3.80 -31.01
CA LEU A 6 10.51 -3.49 -30.91
C LEU A 6 10.18 -2.14 -30.22
N VAL A 7 11.18 -1.36 -29.80
CA VAL A 7 10.97 -0.16 -28.97
C VAL A 7 11.11 1.16 -29.76
N SER A 8 11.56 1.13 -31.02
CA SER A 8 11.54 2.29 -31.92
C SER A 8 10.25 2.26 -32.74
N GLU A 9 9.29 3.20 -32.70
CA GLU A 9 9.46 4.66 -32.72
C GLU A 9 8.27 5.45 -32.10
N GLU A 10 7.34 4.87 -31.33
CA GLU A 10 6.11 5.57 -30.91
C GLU A 10 5.72 5.47 -29.43
N VAL A 11 6.66 5.17 -28.52
CA VAL A 11 6.33 5.13 -27.08
C VAL A 11 6.62 6.49 -26.43
N PRO A 12 5.67 7.11 -25.72
CA PRO A 12 5.90 8.36 -25.02
C PRO A 12 7.03 8.18 -23.97
N SER A 13 8.07 8.99 -24.09
CA SER A 13 9.24 8.99 -23.19
C SER A 13 9.26 10.22 -22.30
N ILE A 14 9.68 10.04 -21.05
CA ILE A 14 9.93 11.15 -20.11
C ILE A 14 11.45 11.34 -20.02
N PRO A 15 12.00 12.49 -20.44
CA PRO A 15 13.44 12.75 -20.34
C PRO A 15 13.85 12.99 -18.88
N PHE A 16 15.04 12.51 -18.51
CA PHE A 16 15.65 12.74 -17.20
C PHE A 16 17.18 12.78 -17.31
N GLU A 17 17.84 13.50 -16.40
CA GLU A 17 19.29 13.46 -16.23
C GLU A 17 19.70 12.28 -15.35
N GLN A 18 20.90 11.72 -15.55
CA GLN A 18 21.39 10.58 -14.76
C GLN A 18 21.34 10.84 -13.24
N LYS A 19 21.57 12.09 -12.80
CA LYS A 19 21.51 12.49 -11.39
C LYS A 19 20.11 12.48 -10.78
N GLN A 20 19.06 12.38 -11.60
CA GLN A 20 17.65 12.33 -11.18
C GLN A 20 17.15 10.88 -11.03
N LEU A 21 17.99 9.88 -11.32
CA LEU A 21 17.66 8.46 -11.20
C LEU A 21 18.57 7.78 -10.19
N GLU A 22 17.96 7.14 -9.19
CA GLU A 22 18.65 6.31 -8.21
C GLU A 22 18.02 4.91 -8.19
N ILE A 23 18.87 3.87 -8.21
CA ILE A 23 18.44 2.48 -8.10
C ILE A 23 18.61 2.01 -6.65
N LEU A 24 17.50 1.76 -5.97
CA LEU A 24 17.50 1.28 -4.59
C LEU A 24 17.68 -0.25 -4.57
N ALA A 25 18.85 -0.72 -4.11
CA ALA A 25 19.28 -2.11 -4.27
C ALA A 25 18.72 -3.10 -3.23
N SER A 26 18.11 -2.63 -2.13
CA SER A 26 17.61 -3.50 -1.06
C SER A 26 16.28 -3.05 -0.46
N PRO A 27 15.51 -3.98 0.14
CA PRO A 27 14.28 -3.67 0.86
C PRO A 27 14.44 -2.60 1.94
N ASP A 28 15.51 -2.67 2.74
CA ASP A 28 15.74 -1.71 3.83
C ASP A 28 16.02 -0.30 3.30
N VAL A 29 16.83 -0.19 2.24
CA VAL A 29 17.12 1.09 1.59
C VAL A 29 15.83 1.69 1.03
N PHE A 30 14.98 0.88 0.40
CA PHE A 30 13.68 1.35 -0.05
C PHE A 30 12.81 1.84 1.13
N TYR A 31 12.66 1.06 2.20
CA TYR A 31 11.78 1.45 3.33
C TYR A 31 12.24 2.75 3.96
N ASN A 32 13.56 2.93 4.08
CA ASN A 32 14.15 4.15 4.62
C ASN A 32 13.96 5.34 3.67
N ALA A 33 14.07 5.13 2.36
CA ALA A 33 13.79 6.17 1.37
C ALA A 33 12.33 6.64 1.42
N VAL A 34 11.37 5.70 1.53
CA VAL A 34 9.95 6.02 1.67
C VAL A 34 9.67 6.74 2.99
N GLU A 35 10.21 6.26 4.12
CA GLU A 35 10.00 6.92 5.41
C GLU A 35 10.63 8.33 5.43
N SER A 36 11.81 8.48 4.85
CA SER A 36 12.47 9.78 4.69
C SER A 36 11.62 10.72 3.84
N GLY A 37 11.16 10.27 2.67
CA GLY A 37 10.25 11.02 1.80
C GLY A 37 8.99 11.45 2.53
N ILE A 38 8.35 10.56 3.29
CA ILE A 38 7.19 10.89 4.13
C ILE A 38 7.53 12.01 5.11
N LYS A 39 8.67 11.94 5.82
CA LYS A 39 9.05 12.93 6.84
C LYS A 39 9.41 14.29 6.25
N THR A 40 10.01 14.33 5.06
CA THR A 40 10.51 15.57 4.44
C THR A 40 9.48 16.25 3.55
N THR A 41 8.48 15.51 3.04
CA THR A 41 7.42 16.02 2.17
C THR A 41 6.69 17.20 2.80
N ARG A 42 6.42 18.23 1.98
CA ARG A 42 5.73 19.45 2.39
C ARG A 42 4.38 19.66 1.71
N ARG A 43 4.19 19.20 0.46
CA ARG A 43 2.97 19.50 -0.32
C ARG A 43 2.09 18.27 -0.50
N ARG A 44 2.63 17.15 -0.97
CA ARG A 44 1.82 15.97 -1.31
C ARG A 44 2.52 14.64 -1.07
N ILE A 45 1.77 13.72 -0.46
CA ILE A 45 2.10 12.29 -0.40
C ILE A 45 1.06 11.55 -1.23
N VAL A 46 1.48 10.79 -2.23
CA VAL A 46 0.61 9.86 -2.96
C VAL A 46 1.15 8.44 -2.81
N LEU A 47 0.32 7.53 -2.32
CA LEU A 47 0.66 6.13 -2.12
C LEU A 47 -0.33 5.27 -2.90
N ALA A 48 0.16 4.50 -3.86
CA ALA A 48 -0.60 3.45 -4.52
C ALA A 48 -0.01 2.09 -4.14
N THR A 49 -0.82 1.24 -3.51
CA THR A 49 -0.44 -0.10 -3.06
C THR A 49 -1.59 -1.08 -3.24
N LEU A 50 -1.33 -2.40 -3.26
CA LEU A 50 -2.40 -3.40 -3.26
C LEU A 50 -3.12 -3.46 -1.92
N TYR A 51 -2.39 -3.44 -0.81
CA TYR A 51 -2.98 -3.30 0.52
C TYR A 51 -1.93 -2.72 1.46
N LEU A 52 -2.39 -2.28 2.63
CA LEU A 52 -1.52 -1.89 3.73
C LEU A 52 -1.46 -3.07 4.71
N GLY A 53 -0.29 -3.69 4.82
CA GLY A 53 -0.05 -4.75 5.82
C GLY A 53 -0.13 -4.21 7.25
N THR A 54 0.02 -5.11 8.23
CA THR A 54 -0.07 -4.77 9.66
C THR A 54 1.23 -5.06 10.40
N GLY A 55 2.34 -5.21 9.64
CA GLY A 55 3.68 -5.37 10.18
C GLY A 55 4.23 -4.07 10.77
N GLU A 56 5.38 -4.18 11.43
CA GLU A 56 6.03 -3.04 12.09
C GLU A 56 6.45 -1.94 11.11
N LEU A 57 6.81 -2.32 9.88
CA LEU A 57 7.21 -1.37 8.85
C LEU A 57 6.02 -0.53 8.38
N GLU A 58 4.85 -1.13 8.16
CA GLU A 58 3.63 -0.39 7.80
C GLU A 58 3.16 0.52 8.93
N LYS A 59 3.20 0.04 10.19
CA LYS A 59 2.89 0.87 11.36
C LYS A 59 3.83 2.08 11.44
N ARG A 60 5.14 1.86 11.22
CA ARG A 60 6.16 2.93 11.21
C ARG A 60 5.88 3.96 10.11
N LEU A 61 5.51 3.53 8.91
CA LEU A 61 5.15 4.43 7.81
C LEU A 61 3.89 5.25 8.14
N VAL A 62 2.84 4.61 8.64
CA VAL A 62 1.59 5.29 9.05
C VAL A 62 1.87 6.32 10.13
N LYS A 63 2.67 5.95 11.14
CA LYS A 63 3.12 6.87 12.19
C LYS A 63 3.85 8.08 11.60
N ALA A 64 4.79 7.86 10.67
CA ALA A 64 5.51 8.94 10.01
C ALA A 64 4.58 9.89 9.22
N ILE A 65 3.52 9.36 8.58
CA ILE A 65 2.52 10.18 7.88
C ILE A 65 1.73 11.03 8.87
N VAL A 66 1.28 10.43 9.97
CA VAL A 66 0.47 11.10 11.00
C VAL A 66 1.27 12.16 11.74
N GLU A 67 2.55 11.91 12.00
CA GLU A 67 3.44 12.81 12.74
C GLU A 67 4.17 13.84 11.85
N ASN A 68 3.96 13.83 10.53
CA ASN A 68 4.58 14.81 9.65
C ASN A 68 4.04 16.22 9.94
N LYS A 69 4.90 17.06 10.54
CA LYS A 69 4.60 18.44 10.95
C LYS A 69 4.24 19.39 9.78
N ASN A 70 4.62 19.05 8.56
CA ASN A 70 4.29 19.85 7.38
C ASN A 70 2.83 19.67 6.94
N ASN A 71 2.11 18.69 7.50
CA ASN A 71 0.71 18.37 7.17
C ASN A 71 0.44 18.32 5.65
N PRO A 72 1.21 17.53 4.87
CA PRO A 72 1.03 17.46 3.42
C PRO A 72 -0.31 16.85 3.06
N ARG A 73 -0.79 17.10 1.83
CA ARG A 73 -1.97 16.43 1.31
C ARG A 73 -1.67 14.96 1.06
N VAL A 74 -2.38 14.05 1.73
CA VAL A 74 -2.17 12.60 1.60
C VAL A 74 -3.23 11.98 0.71
N THR A 75 -2.83 11.22 -0.31
CA THR A 75 -3.73 10.40 -1.12
C THR A 75 -3.24 8.96 -1.09
N LEU A 76 -4.06 8.05 -0.57
CA LEU A 76 -3.76 6.63 -0.52
C LEU A 76 -4.78 5.85 -1.34
N LEU A 77 -4.31 5.05 -2.28
CA LEU A 77 -5.09 4.12 -3.08
C LEU A 77 -4.67 2.69 -2.71
N ALA A 78 -5.64 1.89 -2.24
CA ALA A 78 -5.46 0.48 -1.91
C ALA A 78 -6.52 -0.41 -2.55
N ASP A 79 -6.27 -1.71 -2.75
CA ASP A 79 -7.30 -2.66 -3.20
C ASP A 79 -8.24 -3.01 -2.03
N ALA A 80 -9.55 -2.90 -2.29
CA ALA A 80 -10.60 -3.09 -1.30
C ALA A 80 -10.66 -4.53 -0.77
N ILE A 81 -10.53 -5.52 -1.65
CA ILE A 81 -10.67 -6.94 -1.32
C ILE A 81 -9.47 -7.38 -0.50
N ARG A 82 -8.26 -6.98 -0.91
CA ARG A 82 -7.03 -7.31 -0.21
C ARG A 82 -6.96 -6.64 1.17
N SER A 83 -7.45 -5.41 1.29
CA SER A 83 -7.46 -4.64 2.55
C SER A 83 -8.54 -5.06 3.56
N THR A 84 -9.64 -5.67 3.11
CA THR A 84 -10.76 -6.08 4.00
C THR A 84 -10.79 -7.57 4.33
N ARG A 85 -9.97 -8.39 3.65
CA ARG A 85 -9.94 -9.85 3.82
C ARG A 85 -9.57 -10.33 5.22
N THR A 86 -8.64 -9.65 5.91
CA THR A 86 -8.28 -10.00 7.30
C THR A 86 -9.49 -9.87 8.22
N LEU A 87 -10.35 -8.88 8.02
CA LEU A 87 -11.56 -8.68 8.81
C LEU A 87 -12.64 -9.71 8.52
N LYS A 88 -12.77 -10.15 7.25
CA LYS A 88 -13.69 -11.22 6.88
C LYS A 88 -13.26 -12.56 7.47
N ALA A 89 -11.97 -12.90 7.36
CA ALA A 89 -11.42 -14.14 7.91
C ALA A 89 -11.57 -14.19 9.44
N THR A 90 -11.30 -13.09 10.15
CA THR A 90 -11.48 -13.05 11.62
C THR A 90 -12.95 -13.06 12.03
N ALA A 91 -13.85 -12.41 11.29
CA ALA A 91 -15.30 -12.46 11.54
C ALA A 91 -15.90 -13.85 11.31
N GLU A 92 -15.45 -14.55 10.25
CA GLU A 92 -15.84 -15.94 9.96
C GLU A 92 -15.33 -16.91 11.03
N PHE A 93 -14.08 -16.74 11.50
CA PHE A 93 -13.51 -17.58 12.55
C PHE A 93 -14.13 -17.31 13.93
N SER A 94 -14.53 -16.07 14.20
CA SER A 94 -15.13 -15.67 15.48
C SER A 94 -16.66 -15.85 15.53
N GLY A 95 -17.28 -16.38 14.46
CA GLY A 95 -18.72 -16.63 14.39
C GLY A 95 -19.60 -15.37 14.40
N VAL A 96 -19.02 -14.18 14.19
CA VAL A 96 -19.77 -12.91 14.18
C VAL A 96 -20.34 -12.70 12.78
N GLN A 97 -21.32 -13.52 12.43
CA GLN A 97 -22.04 -13.40 11.17
C GLN A 97 -23.19 -12.40 11.33
N GLY A 98 -22.88 -11.13 11.09
CA GLY A 98 -23.87 -10.07 10.88
C GLY A 98 -24.32 -9.31 12.12
N CYS A 99 -24.69 -8.06 11.86
CA CYS A 99 -25.40 -7.11 12.71
C CYS A 99 -24.57 -6.22 13.65
N GLY A 100 -24.63 -4.93 13.35
CA GLY A 100 -24.70 -3.88 14.38
C GLY A 100 -23.37 -3.29 14.81
N VAL A 101 -23.22 -2.00 14.58
CA VAL A 101 -22.32 -1.13 15.36
C VAL A 101 -22.66 -1.36 16.85
N GLY A 102 -21.79 -2.08 17.55
CA GLY A 102 -21.91 -2.39 18.98
C GLY A 102 -20.58 -2.11 19.67
N GLU A 103 -20.63 -1.25 20.68
CA GLU A 103 -19.55 -0.62 21.45
C GLU A 103 -18.64 -1.58 22.23
N ASN A 104 -17.99 -2.55 21.59
CA ASN A 104 -17.05 -3.46 22.29
C ASN A 104 -15.89 -3.97 21.41
N THR A 105 -15.74 -3.49 20.16
CA THR A 105 -14.77 -3.99 19.18
C THR A 105 -13.41 -3.28 19.26
N SER A 106 -12.79 -3.18 20.44
CA SER A 106 -11.61 -2.32 20.63
C SER A 106 -10.25 -3.03 20.54
N ILE A 107 -10.19 -4.36 20.70
CA ILE A 107 -8.89 -5.07 20.84
C ILE A 107 -8.44 -5.73 19.51
N THR A 108 -9.37 -6.30 18.72
CA THR A 108 -9.03 -6.99 17.46
C THR A 108 -8.90 -6.07 16.25
N THR A 109 -9.44 -4.85 16.32
CA THR A 109 -9.36 -3.84 15.26
C THR A 109 -8.00 -3.16 15.19
N GLN A 110 -7.27 -3.05 16.31
CA GLN A 110 -5.97 -2.34 16.38
C GLN A 110 -4.90 -2.95 15.46
N HIS A 111 -5.02 -4.23 15.12
CA HIS A 111 -4.10 -4.96 14.24
C HIS A 111 -4.65 -5.19 12.84
N SER A 112 -5.68 -4.44 12.42
CA SER A 112 -6.28 -4.59 11.08
C SER A 112 -5.72 -3.57 10.07
N PRO A 113 -5.64 -3.93 8.77
CA PRO A 113 -5.30 -2.98 7.70
C PRO A 113 -6.21 -1.74 7.70
N LEU A 114 -7.52 -1.92 7.98
CA LEU A 114 -8.47 -0.82 8.04
C LEU A 114 -8.15 0.16 9.17
N PHE A 115 -7.62 -0.30 10.30
CA PHE A 115 -7.26 0.59 11.40
C PHE A 115 -6.11 1.53 11.01
N LEU A 116 -5.09 1.02 10.32
CA LEU A 116 -4.01 1.85 9.79
C LEU A 116 -4.50 2.84 8.72
N LEU A 117 -5.38 2.38 7.83
CA LEU A 117 -6.01 3.25 6.84
C LEU A 117 -6.89 4.32 7.49
N GLN A 118 -7.58 3.98 8.57
CA GLN A 118 -8.42 4.92 9.32
C GLN A 118 -7.57 6.01 10.00
N GLN A 119 -6.38 5.69 10.51
CA GLN A 119 -5.47 6.69 11.05
C GLN A 119 -5.10 7.74 9.99
N ILE A 120 -4.80 7.30 8.76
CA ILE A 120 -4.52 8.21 7.65
C ILE A 120 -5.76 9.01 7.27
N ALA A 121 -6.92 8.36 7.15
CA ALA A 121 -8.18 8.99 6.75
C ALA A 121 -8.70 10.06 7.72
N ARG A 122 -8.25 10.06 8.98
CA ARG A 122 -8.59 11.07 9.99
C ARG A 122 -7.78 12.36 9.85
N LEU A 123 -6.72 12.36 9.04
CA LEU A 123 -5.93 13.56 8.82
C LEU A 123 -6.74 14.58 8.00
N PRO A 124 -6.66 15.88 8.34
CA PRO A 124 -7.54 16.92 7.79
C PRO A 124 -7.41 17.09 6.27
N SER A 125 -6.22 16.81 5.71
CA SER A 125 -5.94 16.90 4.27
C SER A 125 -5.60 15.53 3.68
N SER A 126 -6.45 14.53 3.95
CA SER A 126 -6.25 13.16 3.44
C SER A 126 -7.40 12.64 2.61
N ARG A 127 -7.07 11.74 1.68
CA ARG A 127 -8.03 10.94 0.92
C ARG A 127 -7.54 9.50 0.87
N VAL A 128 -8.32 8.60 1.46
CA VAL A 128 -8.10 7.15 1.35
C VAL A 128 -9.18 6.58 0.43
N ALA A 129 -8.75 5.95 -0.65
CA ALA A 129 -9.62 5.31 -1.62
C ALA A 129 -9.31 3.81 -1.68
N LEU A 130 -10.38 3.01 -1.67
CA LEU A 130 -10.30 1.57 -1.88
C LEU A 130 -10.78 1.25 -3.31
N TYR A 131 -9.86 0.84 -4.18
CA TYR A 131 -10.18 0.38 -5.51
C TYR A 131 -10.83 -0.99 -5.44
N GLN A 132 -11.97 -1.14 -6.11
CA GLN A 132 -12.64 -2.43 -6.27
C GLN A 132 -12.78 -2.73 -7.75
N SER A 133 -12.11 -3.79 -8.21
CA SER A 133 -12.32 -4.26 -9.58
C SER A 133 -13.74 -4.82 -9.72
N HIS A 134 -14.47 -4.33 -10.72
CA HIS A 134 -15.85 -4.69 -11.02
C HIS A 134 -16.05 -6.16 -11.45
N ARG A 135 -14.95 -6.93 -11.59
CA ARG A 135 -14.96 -8.33 -12.04
C ARG A 135 -15.16 -9.36 -10.92
N VAL A 136 -15.30 -8.95 -9.66
CA VAL A 136 -15.41 -9.86 -8.50
C VAL A 136 -16.79 -9.78 -7.83
N ARG A 137 -17.83 -10.17 -8.57
CA ARG A 137 -19.20 -10.35 -8.07
C ARG A 137 -19.50 -11.87 -8.10
N GLY A 138 -19.32 -12.60 -6.99
CA GLY A 138 -19.63 -14.04 -6.91
C GLY A 138 -18.80 -14.88 -5.93
N TRP A 139 -19.12 -16.19 -5.85
CA TRP A 139 -18.77 -17.18 -4.80
C TRP A 139 -17.26 -17.43 -4.51
N MET A 140 -16.35 -16.74 -5.21
CA MET A 140 -14.91 -16.98 -5.21
C MET A 140 -14.20 -16.51 -3.93
N HIS A 141 -14.93 -16.02 -2.93
CA HIS A 141 -14.37 -15.68 -1.61
C HIS A 141 -13.89 -16.91 -0.81
N ARG A 142 -14.36 -18.12 -1.16
CA ARG A 142 -14.17 -19.33 -0.33
C ARG A 142 -12.95 -20.20 -0.67
N ILE A 143 -12.18 -19.86 -1.71
CA ILE A 143 -11.13 -20.75 -2.28
C ILE A 143 -9.73 -20.10 -2.26
N LEU A 144 -9.50 -19.03 -1.49
CA LEU A 144 -8.14 -18.49 -1.32
C LEU A 144 -7.55 -18.90 0.04
N PRO A 145 -6.81 -20.02 0.13
CA PRO A 145 -6.20 -20.47 1.38
C PRO A 145 -5.11 -19.49 1.87
N GLU A 146 -5.02 -19.34 3.19
CA GLU A 146 -4.12 -18.42 3.89
C GLU A 146 -2.63 -18.64 3.60
N ARG A 147 -2.23 -19.86 3.24
CA ARG A 147 -0.83 -20.20 2.92
C ARG A 147 -0.36 -19.68 1.57
N LEU A 148 -1.29 -19.28 0.71
CA LEU A 148 -0.98 -18.57 -0.54
C LEU A 148 -0.90 -17.05 -0.33
N ASN A 149 -1.15 -16.56 0.89
CA ASN A 149 -1.06 -15.14 1.23
C ASN A 149 0.40 -14.68 1.36
N GLU A 150 1.33 -15.58 1.70
CA GLU A 150 2.78 -15.33 1.68
C GLU A 150 3.37 -15.43 0.26
N LEU A 151 2.83 -16.30 -0.60
CA LEU A 151 3.43 -16.61 -1.91
C LEU A 151 2.72 -15.97 -3.12
N LEU A 152 1.47 -15.50 -3.00
CA LEU A 152 0.68 -14.88 -4.09
C LEU A 152 0.39 -13.39 -3.85
N GLY A 153 1.22 -12.72 -3.03
CA GLY A 153 1.27 -11.26 -2.87
C GLY A 153 2.14 -10.56 -3.92
N LEU A 154 2.50 -11.27 -5.00
CA LEU A 154 3.55 -10.91 -5.94
C LEU A 154 3.05 -10.12 -7.17
N GLN A 155 2.49 -8.92 -6.93
CA GLN A 155 2.50 -7.87 -7.96
C GLN A 155 2.91 -6.55 -7.32
N HIS A 156 4.18 -6.23 -7.56
CA HIS A 156 4.96 -5.20 -6.92
C HIS A 156 4.96 -3.93 -7.78
N MET A 157 3.93 -3.09 -7.70
CA MET A 157 4.12 -1.68 -8.05
C MET A 157 3.66 -0.86 -6.88
N LYS A 158 4.63 -0.43 -6.07
CA LYS A 158 4.42 0.64 -5.09
C LYS A 158 4.89 1.90 -5.76
N VAL A 159 3.94 2.73 -6.16
CA VAL A 159 4.25 4.10 -6.59
C VAL A 159 4.05 4.98 -5.37
N CYS A 160 5.15 5.56 -4.91
CA CYS A 160 5.16 6.54 -3.84
C CYS A 160 5.60 7.87 -4.46
N VAL A 161 4.78 8.90 -4.32
CA VAL A 161 5.10 10.26 -4.75
C VAL A 161 5.23 11.14 -3.53
N PHE A 162 6.35 11.83 -3.42
CA PHE A 162 6.69 12.76 -2.36
C PHE A 162 7.05 14.09 -3.02
N ASP A 163 6.13 15.04 -3.05
CA ASP A 163 6.32 16.29 -3.76
C ASP A 163 6.70 16.09 -5.24
N ASP A 164 7.96 16.27 -5.61
CA ASP A 164 8.49 16.08 -6.97
C ASP A 164 9.31 14.79 -7.12
N ASP A 165 9.52 14.05 -6.03
CA ASP A 165 10.22 12.77 -6.02
C ASP A 165 9.24 11.61 -6.22
N VAL A 166 9.62 10.65 -7.06
CA VAL A 166 8.83 9.45 -7.34
C VAL A 166 9.69 8.23 -7.06
N ILE A 167 9.21 7.37 -6.17
CA ILE A 167 9.79 6.06 -5.92
C ILE A 167 8.85 5.02 -6.53
N VAL A 168 9.38 4.24 -7.48
CA VAL A 168 8.68 3.11 -8.08
C VAL A 168 9.46 1.84 -7.73
N SER A 169 8.77 0.83 -7.21
CA SER A 169 9.39 -0.48 -6.98
C SER A 169 8.58 -1.60 -7.59
N GLY A 170 9.32 -2.42 -8.34
CA GLY A 170 8.97 -3.72 -8.93
C GLY A 170 9.26 -4.93 -8.03
N CYS A 171 9.83 -4.73 -6.83
CA CYS A 171 10.51 -5.80 -6.09
C CYS A 171 9.72 -6.33 -4.88
N VAL A 172 9.97 -7.61 -4.57
CA VAL A 172 9.37 -8.35 -3.45
C VAL A 172 9.96 -7.91 -2.11
N TRP A 173 9.09 -7.60 -1.16
CA TRP A 173 9.48 -7.31 0.22
C TRP A 173 9.60 -8.62 0.99
N HIS A 174 10.71 -9.34 0.80
CA HIS A 174 11.07 -10.42 1.71
C HIS A 174 12.43 -10.13 2.36
N HIS A 175 12.44 -10.18 3.69
CA HIS A 175 13.64 -10.36 4.49
C HIS A 175 14.05 -11.83 4.35
N VAL A 176 15.23 -12.08 3.79
CA VAL A 176 15.89 -13.39 3.89
C VAL A 176 16.75 -13.30 5.13
N SER A 177 16.24 -13.80 6.24
CA SER A 177 17.08 -14.25 7.36
C SER A 177 17.55 -15.66 7.08
#